data_AF-A0A351T3A7-F1
#
_entry.id   AF-A0A351T3A7-F1
#
_cell.length_a   1.000
_cell.length_b   1.000
_cell.length_c   1.000
_cell.angle_alpha   90.00
_cell.angle_beta   90.00
_cell.angle_gamma   90.00
#
_symmetry.space_group_name_H-M   'P 1'
#
loop_
_entity.id
_entity.type
_entity.pdbx_description
1 polymer ?
#
loop_
_entity_poly.entity_id
_entity_poly.type
_entity_poly.pdbx_seq_one_letter_code
_entity_poly.pdbx_strand_id
1 'polypeptide(L)'
;QAHGVSAQSGLCFDAVDRQGRPVAQSHRLWPQTERLKALVAEAERGVTPGRRMAAEREILPLAQRIRQNYFTPGPGLWVDQLDAQLRPQSQFIPATSLYHIFLAYSEVLRFYTEKSSI
;
A
#
# COMPACT_ATOMS: atom_id res chain seq x y z
N GLN A 1 -5.51 12.44 5.08
CA GLN A 1 -6.09 11.31 5.85
C GLN A 1 -5.59 11.45 7.28
N ALA A 2 -6.47 11.50 8.29
CA ALA A 2 -6.08 11.84 9.66
C ALA A 2 -5.78 10.62 10.55
N HIS A 3 -6.19 9.41 10.14
CA HIS A 3 -6.09 8.19 10.96
C HIS A 3 -5.71 6.98 10.10
N GLY A 4 -5.21 5.91 10.74
CA GLY A 4 -4.98 4.61 10.10
C GLY A 4 -3.66 4.46 9.36
N VAL A 5 -2.94 5.55 9.07
CA VAL A 5 -1.60 5.52 8.46
C VAL A 5 -0.58 6.00 9.47
N SER A 6 0.52 5.25 9.63
CA SER A 6 1.65 5.67 10.46
C SER A 6 2.32 6.89 9.85
N ALA A 7 2.45 7.97 10.63
CA ALA A 7 3.18 9.16 10.21
C ALA A 7 4.69 8.88 10.01
N GLN A 8 5.22 7.86 10.68
CA GLN A 8 6.63 7.49 10.60
C GLN A 8 6.93 6.64 9.36
N SER A 9 6.14 5.60 9.10
CA SER A 9 6.41 4.65 8.01
C SER A 9 5.61 4.94 6.73
N GLY A 10 4.52 5.70 6.82
CA GLY A 10 3.59 5.90 5.71
C GLY A 10 2.76 4.66 5.35
N LEU A 11 2.78 3.62 6.20
CA LEU A 11 2.02 2.37 6.03
C LEU A 11 0.74 2.37 6.87
N CYS A 12 -0.29 1.69 6.39
CA CYS A 12 -1.52 1.45 7.13
C CYS A 12 -1.25 0.54 8.34
N PHE A 13 -1.80 0.89 9.50
CA PHE A 13 -1.90 0.00 10.65
C PHE A 13 -2.87 -1.15 10.36
N ASP A 14 -2.64 -2.30 10.98
CA ASP A 14 -3.52 -3.47 10.85
C ASP A 14 -4.90 -3.26 11.46
N ALA A 15 -4.97 -2.46 12.53
CA ALA A 15 -6.24 -2.11 13.15
C ALA A 15 -6.15 -0.77 13.90
N VAL A 16 -7.24 -0.01 13.84
CA VAL A 16 -7.49 1.17 14.66
C VAL A 16 -8.83 1.01 15.39
N ASP A 17 -8.97 1.70 16.53
CA ASP A 17 -10.26 1.79 17.22
C ASP A 17 -11.21 2.81 16.56
N ARG A 18 -12.41 2.95 17.14
CA ARG A 18 -13.44 3.89 16.65
C ARG A 18 -12.99 5.36 16.73
N GLN A 19 -11.98 5.66 17.53
CA GLN A 19 -11.38 6.99 17.67
C GLN A 19 -10.16 7.17 16.75
N GLY A 20 -9.84 6.19 15.91
CA GLY A 20 -8.72 6.22 14.98
C GLY A 20 -7.36 5.95 15.62
N ARG A 21 -7.32 5.49 16.87
CA ARG A 21 -6.07 5.15 17.57
C ARG A 21 -5.61 3.76 17.16
N PRO A 22 -4.32 3.53 16.86
CA PRO A 22 -3.81 2.21 16.53
C PRO A 22 -4.00 1.23 17.69
N VAL A 23 -4.64 0.10 17.42
CA VAL A 23 -4.75 -1.03 18.37
C VAL A 23 -3.85 -2.19 17.96
N ALA A 24 -3.49 -2.28 16.67
CA ALA A 24 -2.43 -3.13 16.17
C ALA A 24 -1.46 -2.27 15.36
N GLN A 25 -0.27 -2.04 15.91
CA GLN A 25 0.76 -1.20 15.30
C GLN A 25 1.57 -1.93 14.21
N SER A 26 1.26 -3.20 13.95
CA SER A 26 1.80 -3.97 12.84
C SER A 26 1.21 -3.53 11.50
N HIS A 27 1.85 -3.98 10.42
CA HIS A 27 1.53 -3.63 9.06
C HIS A 27 1.52 -4.88 8.17
N ARG A 28 0.34 -5.40 7.83
CA ARG A 28 0.16 -6.43 6.82
C ARG A 28 0.38 -5.83 5.43
N LEU A 29 0.75 -6.67 4.48
CA LEU A 29 0.96 -6.32 3.08
C LEU A 29 -0.34 -5.95 2.37
N TRP A 30 -1.39 -6.76 2.55
CA TRP A 30 -2.65 -6.61 1.81
C TRP A 30 -3.32 -5.22 1.94
N PRO A 31 -3.40 -4.56 3.12
CA PRO A 31 -4.00 -3.23 3.23
C PRO A 31 -3.19 -2.18 2.47
N GLN A 32 -1.87 -2.36 2.33
CA GLN A 32 -1.02 -1.44 1.58
C GLN A 32 -1.31 -1.53 0.09
N THR A 33 -1.42 -2.75 -0.43
CA THR A 33 -1.78 -3.00 -1.83
C THR A 33 -3.22 -2.57 -2.15
N GLU A 34 -4.16 -2.72 -1.21
CA GLU A 34 -5.52 -2.17 -1.37
C GLU A 34 -5.52 -0.65 -1.37
N ARG A 35 -4.75 -0.01 -0.46
CA ARG A 35 -4.58 1.45 -0.48
C ARG A 35 -3.98 1.93 -1.80
N LEU A 36 -3.03 1.19 -2.36
CA LEU A 36 -2.44 1.53 -3.66
C LEU A 36 -3.49 1.52 -4.78
N LYS A 37 -4.33 0.48 -4.86
CA LYS A 37 -5.46 0.43 -5.81
C LYS A 37 -6.46 1.55 -5.57
N ALA A 38 -6.78 1.87 -4.31
CA ALA A 38 -7.68 2.96 -3.98
C ALA A 38 -7.13 4.33 -4.41
N LEU A 39 -5.82 4.55 -4.30
CA LEU A 39 -5.16 5.77 -4.80
C LEU A 39 -5.24 5.87 -6.32
N VAL A 40 -5.04 4.76 -7.05
CA VAL A 40 -5.25 4.73 -8.51
C VAL A 40 -6.69 5.10 -8.86
N ALA A 41 -7.67 4.45 -8.23
CA ALA A 41 -9.08 4.74 -8.47
C ALA A 41 -9.46 6.20 -8.13
N GLU A 42 -8.90 6.75 -7.04
CA GLU A 42 -9.11 8.15 -6.67
C GLU A 42 -8.44 9.13 -7.64
N ALA A 43 -7.27 8.79 -8.18
CA ALA A 43 -6.58 9.59 -9.20
C ALA A 43 -7.41 9.67 -10.49
N GLU A 44 -8.05 8.57 -10.90
CA GLU A 44 -8.90 8.52 -12.09
C GLU A 44 -10.27 9.16 -11.89
N ARG A 45 -10.94 8.82 -10.77
CA ARG A 45 -12.38 9.05 -10.57
C ARG A 45 -12.71 9.98 -9.40
N GLY A 46 -11.70 10.56 -8.75
CA GLY A 46 -11.90 11.47 -7.61
C GLY A 46 -12.85 12.63 -7.97
N VAL A 47 -13.63 13.09 -6.99
CA VAL A 47 -14.68 14.10 -7.24
C VAL A 47 -14.08 15.46 -7.63
N THR A 48 -12.94 15.82 -7.04
CA THR A 48 -12.30 17.13 -7.25
C THR A 48 -10.92 16.97 -7.87
N PRO A 49 -10.46 17.95 -8.69
CA PRO A 49 -9.09 17.94 -9.23
C PRO A 49 -8.03 17.82 -8.14
N GLY A 50 -8.22 18.50 -7.00
CA GLY A 50 -7.31 18.44 -5.86
C GLY A 50 -7.16 17.04 -5.27
N ARG A 51 -8.25 16.27 -5.16
CA ARG A 51 -8.18 14.87 -4.69
C ARG A 51 -7.49 13.96 -5.69
N ARG A 52 -7.78 14.11 -6.99
CA ARG A 52 -7.11 13.34 -8.04
C ARG A 52 -5.60 13.55 -8.03
N MET A 53 -5.18 14.83 -8.01
CA MET A 53 -3.76 15.19 -7.96
C MET A 53 -3.06 14.71 -6.68
N ALA A 54 -3.73 14.83 -5.53
CA ALA A 54 -3.18 14.34 -4.26
C ALA A 54 -3.03 12.81 -4.26
N ALA A 55 -4.00 12.08 -4.80
CA ALA A 55 -3.93 10.63 -4.91
C ALA A 55 -2.79 10.20 -5.85
N GLU A 56 -2.71 10.80 -7.03
CA GLU A 56 -1.66 10.53 -8.01
C GLU A 56 -0.25 10.74 -7.44
N ARG A 57 -0.05 11.82 -6.70
CA ARG A 57 1.24 12.13 -6.04
C ARG A 57 1.67 11.06 -5.03
N GLU A 58 0.74 10.29 -4.47
CA GLU A 58 1.02 9.28 -3.45
C GLU A 58 1.17 7.85 -4.02
N ILE A 59 0.76 7.60 -5.27
CA ILE A 59 0.82 6.26 -5.90
C ILE A 59 2.26 5.72 -5.91
N LEU A 60 3.20 6.42 -6.55
CA LEU A 60 4.58 5.96 -6.66
C LEU A 60 5.32 5.90 -5.31
N PRO A 61 5.19 6.90 -4.40
CA PRO A 61 5.73 6.79 -3.05
C PRO A 61 5.25 5.55 -2.30
N LEU A 62 3.94 5.25 -2.33
CA LEU A 62 3.42 4.06 -1.65
C LEU A 62 3.92 2.76 -2.32
N ALA A 63 3.91 2.68 -3.65
CA ALA A 63 4.44 1.52 -4.37
C ALA A 63 5.93 1.28 -4.04
N GLN A 64 6.72 2.33 -3.88
CA GLN A 64 8.11 2.23 -3.47
C GLN A 64 8.24 1.75 -2.01
N ARG A 65 7.43 2.28 -1.08
CA ARG A 65 7.42 1.81 0.31
C ARG A 65 7.03 0.34 0.42
N ILE A 66 6.05 -0.12 -0.37
CA ILE A 66 5.66 -1.54 -0.42
C ILE A 66 6.87 -2.38 -0.87
N ARG A 67 7.50 -2.01 -1.99
CA ARG A 67 8.67 -2.72 -2.51
C ARG A 67 9.82 -2.77 -1.50
N GLN A 68 10.12 -1.66 -0.83
CA GLN A 68 11.26 -1.55 0.09
C GLN A 68 11.07 -2.37 1.37
N ASN A 69 9.86 -2.41 1.91
CA ASN A 69 9.62 -3.01 3.23
C ASN A 69 9.16 -4.47 3.15
N TYR A 70 8.50 -4.87 2.06
CA TYR A 70 7.90 -6.20 1.96
C TYR A 70 8.64 -7.14 1.03
N PHE A 71 9.49 -6.68 0.12
CA PHE A 71 10.22 -7.57 -0.79
C PHE A 71 11.65 -7.77 -0.30
N THR A 72 12.02 -9.02 -0.03
CA THR A 72 13.35 -9.34 0.47
C THR A 72 14.37 -9.43 -0.67
N PRO A 73 15.63 -9.00 -0.45
CA PRO A 73 16.74 -9.30 -1.36
C PRO A 73 17.14 -10.77 -1.18
N GLY A 74 16.39 -11.67 -1.79
CA GLY A 74 16.57 -13.12 -1.75
C GLY A 74 15.68 -13.82 -2.78
N PRO A 75 15.73 -15.15 -2.92
CA PRO A 75 14.92 -15.86 -3.92
C PRO A 75 13.43 -15.77 -3.61
N GLY A 76 12.76 -14.75 -4.15
CA GLY A 76 11.32 -14.72 -4.43
C GLY A 76 10.37 -14.65 -3.24
N LEU A 77 10.82 -14.29 -2.03
CA LEU A 77 9.97 -14.23 -0.84
C LEU A 77 9.64 -12.78 -0.48
N TRP A 78 8.34 -12.47 -0.45
CA TRP A 78 7.84 -11.29 0.24
C TRP A 78 7.56 -11.60 1.71
N VAL A 79 7.52 -10.57 2.53
CA VAL A 79 7.05 -10.62 3.91
C VAL A 79 5.57 -10.28 3.90
N ASP A 80 4.74 -11.02 4.64
CA ASP A 80 3.30 -10.72 4.70
C ASP A 80 2.95 -9.67 5.77
N GLN A 81 3.74 -9.59 6.85
CA GLN A 81 3.48 -8.70 7.96
C GLN A 81 4.77 -8.19 8.60
N LEU A 82 4.77 -6.89 8.88
CA LEU A 82 5.81 -6.17 9.60
C LEU A 82 5.33 -5.79 10.99
N ASP A 83 6.24 -5.76 11.95
CA ASP A 83 5.98 -5.18 13.27
C ASP A 83 6.01 -3.63 13.23
N ALA A 84 5.81 -3.00 14.39
CA ALA A 84 5.82 -1.54 14.51
C ALA A 84 7.19 -0.90 14.18
N GLN A 85 8.27 -1.68 14.15
CA GLN A 85 9.63 -1.25 13.81
C GLN A 85 10.01 -1.64 12.37
N LEU A 86 9.03 -2.06 11.55
CA LEU A 86 9.22 -2.50 10.16
C LEU A 86 10.09 -3.77 10.03
N ARG A 87 10.14 -4.60 11.08
CA ARG A 87 10.82 -5.89 11.02
C ARG A 87 9.85 -6.99 10.59
N PRO A 88 10.28 -7.98 9.80
CA PRO A 88 9.43 -9.11 9.44
C PRO A 88 8.92 -9.85 10.67
N GLN A 89 7.60 -9.99 10.78
CA GLN A 89 6.94 -10.67 11.89
C GLN A 89 6.38 -12.04 11.50
N SER A 90 6.01 -12.21 10.22
CA SER A 90 5.50 -13.49 9.69
C SER A 90 6.61 -14.30 9.01
N GLN A 91 6.66 -15.60 9.34
CA GLN A 91 7.44 -16.60 8.58
C GLN A 91 6.60 -17.28 7.49
N PHE A 92 5.28 -17.04 7.49
CA PHE A 92 4.35 -17.61 6.53
C PHE A 92 4.11 -16.66 5.37
N ILE A 93 4.10 -17.22 4.16
CA ILE A 93 3.93 -16.51 2.89
C ILE A 93 2.68 -17.09 2.24
N PRO A 94 1.50 -16.53 2.53
CA PRO A 94 0.29 -17.04 1.93
C PRO A 94 0.26 -16.73 0.44
N ALA A 95 -0.20 -17.68 -0.38
CA ALA A 95 -0.46 -17.44 -1.80
C ALA A 95 -1.46 -16.29 -2.02
N THR A 96 -2.30 -15.99 -1.03
CA THR A 96 -3.23 -14.86 -1.07
C THR A 96 -2.51 -13.50 -1.14
N SER A 97 -1.28 -13.37 -0.68
CA SER A 97 -0.56 -12.10 -0.79
C SER A 97 -0.13 -11.83 -2.24
N LEU A 98 0.15 -12.88 -3.02
CA LEU A 98 0.58 -12.74 -4.41
C LEU A 98 -0.49 -12.08 -5.27
N TYR A 99 -1.76 -12.47 -5.13
CA TYR A 99 -2.83 -11.85 -5.92
C TYR A 99 -2.98 -10.36 -5.60
N HIS A 100 -2.84 -9.96 -4.33
CA HIS A 100 -2.90 -8.56 -3.93
C HIS A 100 -1.75 -7.75 -4.50
N ILE A 101 -0.52 -8.28 -4.46
CA ILE A 101 0.65 -7.67 -5.10
C ILE A 101 0.39 -7.51 -6.60
N PHE A 102 0.07 -8.61 -7.28
CA PHE A 102 -0.11 -8.62 -8.73
C PHE A 102 -1.16 -7.60 -9.17
N LEU A 103 -2.38 -7.67 -8.61
CA LEU A 103 -3.46 -6.76 -8.98
C LEU A 103 -3.11 -5.29 -8.69
N ALA A 104 -2.45 -5.00 -7.57
CA ALA A 104 -2.12 -3.62 -7.22
C ALA A 104 -1.08 -3.01 -8.18
N TYR A 105 -0.01 -3.75 -8.51
CA TYR A 105 1.00 -3.25 -9.45
C TYR A 105 0.50 -3.25 -10.90
N SER A 106 -0.37 -4.19 -11.29
CA SER A 106 -1.05 -4.15 -12.59
C SER A 106 -1.88 -2.88 -12.76
N GLU A 107 -2.64 -2.46 -11.74
CA GLU A 107 -3.41 -1.21 -11.79
C GLU A 107 -2.52 0.04 -11.89
N VAL A 108 -1.39 0.06 -11.18
CA VAL A 108 -0.42 1.17 -11.31
C VAL A 108 0.17 1.23 -12.72
N LEU A 109 0.56 0.09 -13.29
CA LEU A 109 1.08 0.03 -14.65
C LEU A 109 0.03 0.49 -15.67
N ARG A 110 -1.20 -0.03 -15.58
CA ARG A 110 -2.32 0.37 -16.45
C ARG A 110 -2.52 1.88 -16.42
N PHE A 111 -2.61 2.46 -15.22
CA PHE A 111 -2.83 3.90 -15.03
C PHE A 111 -1.77 4.76 -15.72
N TYR A 112 -0.48 4.42 -15.57
CA TYR A 112 0.59 5.20 -16.19
C TYR A 112 0.77 4.92 -17.68
N THR A 113 0.51 3.68 -18.15
CA THR A 113 0.55 3.37 -19.60
C THR A 113 -0.53 4.11 -20.37
N GLU A 114 -1.78 4.10 -19.88
CA GLU A 114 -2.88 4.85 -20.49
C GLU A 114 -2.60 6.35 -20.47
N LYS A 115 -2.07 6.87 -19.37
CA LYS A 115 -1.76 8.29 -19.23
C LYS A 115 -0.60 8.77 -20.10
N SER A 116 0.42 7.94 -20.33
CA SER A 116 1.52 8.27 -21.27
C SER A 116 1.10 8.23 -22.75
N SER A 117 -0.09 7.72 -23.05
CA SER A 117 -0.63 7.62 -24.42
C SER A 117 -1.52 8.81 -24.79
N ILE A 118 -1.69 9.79 -23.89
CA ILE A 118 -2.50 11.01 -24.02
C ILE A 118 -1.56 12.22 -24.00
#